data_AF-A0A7C5NYX2-F1
#
_entry.id   AF-A0A7C5NYX2-F1
#
_cell.length_a   1.000
_cell.length_b   1.000
_cell.length_c   1.000
_cell.angle_alpha   90.00
_cell.angle_beta   90.00
_cell.angle_gamma   90.00
#
_symmetry.space_group_name_H-M   'P 1'
#
loop_
_entity.id
_entity.type
_entity.pdbx_description
1 polymer ?
#
loop_
_entity_poly.entity_id
_entity_poly.type
_entity_poly.pdbx_seq_one_letter_code
_entity_poly.pdbx_strand_id
1 'polypeptide(L)'
;HRTIMNTMIQLYAAYRETLEKRSMGFRMSEWDKKLLKYGARFEAEMMDLSVNIPLERALDLGWEILADCFEPMETGIHTSLIEKFWPEPHKDH
;
A
#
# COMPACT_ATOMS: atom_id res chain seq x y z
N HIS A 1 1.42 0.65 14.76
CA HIS A 1 2.65 0.17 14.10
C HIS A 1 2.49 -1.27 13.59
N ARG A 2 2.32 -2.30 14.45
CA ARG A 2 2.16 -3.71 14.00
C ARG A 2 1.04 -3.91 12.96
N THR A 3 -0.13 -3.33 13.19
CA THR A 3 -1.29 -3.49 12.31
C THR A 3 -0.99 -3.06 10.88
N ILE A 4 -0.50 -1.84 10.69
CA ILE A 4 -0.17 -1.33 9.34
C ILE A 4 0.92 -2.17 8.68
N MET A 5 2.00 -2.52 9.37
CA MET A 5 3.07 -3.36 8.79
C MET A 5 2.54 -4.72 8.32
N ASN A 6 1.67 -5.36 9.11
CA ASN A 6 1.04 -6.62 8.72
C ASN A 6 0.17 -6.44 7.47
N THR A 7 -0.66 -5.40 7.42
CA THR A 7 -1.49 -5.09 6.25
C THR A 7 -0.63 -4.85 5.01
N MET A 8 0.45 -4.08 5.14
CA MET A 8 1.35 -3.79 4.02
C MET A 8 2.02 -5.06 3.47
N ILE A 9 2.46 -5.96 4.35
CA ILE A 9 3.04 -7.25 3.94
C ILE A 9 1.99 -8.14 3.24
N GLN A 10 0.76 -8.17 3.74
CA GLN A 10 -0.33 -8.93 3.12
C GLN A 10 -0.69 -8.40 1.73
N LEU A 11 -0.82 -7.08 1.58
CA LEU A 11 -1.07 -6.44 0.29
C LEU A 11 0.10 -6.65 -0.68
N TYR A 12 1.33 -6.71 -0.17
CA TYR A 12 2.50 -6.99 -0.98
C TYR A 12 2.51 -8.43 -1.48
N ALA A 13 2.14 -9.41 -0.65
CA ALA A 13 1.96 -10.79 -1.09
C ALA A 13 0.90 -10.90 -2.19
N ALA A 14 -0.24 -10.21 -2.02
CA ALA A 14 -1.29 -10.16 -3.05
C ALA A 14 -0.80 -9.51 -4.36
N TYR A 15 0.01 -8.46 -4.27
CA TYR A 15 0.67 -7.86 -5.44
C TYR A 15 1.56 -8.86 -6.18
N ARG A 16 2.36 -9.67 -5.47
CA ARG A 16 3.21 -10.69 -6.10
C ARG A 16 2.40 -11.72 -6.87
N GLU A 17 1.29 -12.20 -6.31
CA GLU A 17 0.36 -13.08 -7.03
C GLU A 17 -0.25 -12.39 -8.26
N THR A 18 -0.61 -11.11 -8.15
CA THR A 18 -1.14 -10.33 -9.28
C THR A 18 -0.10 -10.11 -10.38
N LEU A 19 1.19 -9.94 -10.05
CA LEU A 19 2.27 -9.91 -11.03
C LEU A 19 2.37 -11.21 -11.81
N GLU A 20 2.28 -12.36 -11.13
CA GLU A 20 2.29 -13.67 -11.77
C GLU A 20 1.09 -13.81 -12.72
N LYS A 21 -0.13 -13.48 -12.26
CA LYS A 21 -1.33 -13.44 -13.11
C LYS A 21 -1.15 -12.56 -14.35
N ARG A 22 -0.56 -11.37 -14.19
CA ARG A 22 -0.29 -10.46 -15.31
C ARG A 22 0.69 -11.08 -16.30
N SER A 23 1.75 -11.73 -15.81
CA SER A 23 2.76 -12.37 -16.66
C SER A 23 2.21 -13.53 -17.49
N MET A 24 1.21 -14.23 -16.96
CA MET A 24 0.48 -15.29 -17.65
C MET A 24 -0.56 -14.78 -18.66
N GLY A 25 -0.76 -13.45 -18.77
CA GLY A 25 -1.69 -12.84 -19.72
C GLY A 25 -3.15 -12.84 -19.27
N PHE A 26 -3.43 -13.06 -17.98
CA PHE A 26 -4.80 -12.95 -17.47
C PHE A 26 -5.31 -11.50 -17.54
N ARG A 27 -6.62 -11.35 -17.64
CA ARG A 27 -7.28 -10.04 -17.56
C ARG A 27 -7.22 -9.51 -16.12
N MET A 28 -6.72 -8.29 -15.96
CA MET A 28 -6.61 -7.64 -14.65
C MET A 28 -7.94 -6.98 -14.24
N SER A 29 -8.37 -7.23 -13.01
CA SER A 29 -9.47 -6.51 -12.36
C SER A 29 -9.05 -5.10 -11.91
N GLU A 30 -10.01 -4.28 -11.48
CA GLU A 30 -9.68 -2.99 -10.86
C GLU A 30 -8.88 -3.17 -9.56
N TRP A 31 -9.19 -4.22 -8.79
CA TRP A 31 -8.41 -4.57 -7.60
C TRP A 31 -6.97 -4.94 -7.95
N ASP A 32 -6.76 -5.74 -9.00
CA ASP A 32 -5.42 -6.08 -9.48
C ASP A 32 -4.63 -4.83 -9.87
N LYS A 33 -5.27 -3.86 -10.53
CA LYS A 33 -4.61 -2.59 -10.88
C LYS A 33 -4.20 -1.80 -9.64
N LYS A 34 -5.03 -1.76 -8.60
CA LYS A 34 -4.69 -1.14 -7.31
C LYS A 34 -3.50 -1.84 -6.65
N LEU A 35 -3.50 -3.18 -6.62
CA LEU A 35 -2.38 -3.96 -6.10
C LEU A 35 -1.08 -3.71 -6.88
N LEU A 36 -1.15 -3.63 -8.22
CA LEU A 36 0.00 -3.31 -9.07
C LEU A 36 0.56 -1.91 -8.78
N LYS A 37 -0.32 -0.91 -8.59
CA LYS A 37 0.08 0.45 -8.20
C LYS A 37 0.75 0.44 -6.82
N TYR A 38 0.12 -0.20 -5.84
CA TYR A 38 0.62 -0.32 -4.48
C TYR A 38 1.99 -0.99 -4.43
N GLY A 39 2.14 -2.16 -5.06
CA GLY A 39 3.37 -2.93 -5.01
C GLY A 39 4.56 -2.20 -5.60
N ALA A 40 4.36 -1.50 -6.72
CA ALA A 40 5.41 -0.69 -7.33
C ALA A 40 5.89 0.45 -6.41
N ARG A 41 4.96 1.15 -5.75
CA ARG A 41 5.31 2.19 -4.77
C ARG A 41 5.99 1.61 -3.54
N PHE A 42 5.48 0.51 -3.01
CA PHE A 42 6.06 -0.15 -1.85
C PHE A 42 7.50 -0.65 -2.11
N GLU A 43 7.78 -1.25 -3.26
CA GLU A 43 9.14 -1.66 -3.65
C GLU A 43 10.07 -0.45 -3.76
N ALA A 44 9.63 0.64 -4.40
CA ALA A 44 10.46 1.83 -4.65
C ALA A 44 10.70 2.69 -3.40
N GLU A 45 9.69 2.85 -2.54
CA GLU A 45 9.70 3.84 -1.46
C GLU A 45 9.96 3.22 -0.08
N MET A 46 9.72 1.91 0.10
CA MET A 46 9.86 1.22 1.39
C MET A 46 10.91 0.09 1.40
N MET A 47 11.21 -0.55 0.26
CA MET A 47 12.19 -1.64 0.19
C MET A 47 13.56 -1.23 -0.35
N ASP A 48 13.68 -0.05 -0.96
CA ASP A 48 14.94 0.42 -1.50
C ASP A 48 15.95 0.65 -0.37
N LEU A 49 17.10 -0.04 -0.43
CA LEU A 49 18.17 0.02 0.58
C LEU A 49 18.82 1.41 0.72
N SER A 50 18.59 2.31 -0.25
CA SER A 50 19.03 3.71 -0.20
C SER A 50 18.12 4.61 0.64
N VAL A 51 16.90 4.13 0.96
CA VAL A 51 15.94 4.86 1.78
C VAL A 51 16.36 4.76 3.26
N ASN A 52 17.02 5.79 3.76
CA ASN A 52 17.42 5.91 5.17
C ASN A 52 16.45 6.83 5.91
N ILE A 53 15.24 6.34 6.24
CA ILE A 53 14.23 7.08 7.00
C ILE A 53 13.99 6.46 8.39
N PRO A 54 13.70 7.28 9.42
CA PRO A 54 13.29 6.77 10.74
C PRO A 54 12.01 5.93 10.66
N LEU A 55 11.83 5.01 11.61
CA LEU A 55 10.66 4.13 11.68
C LEU A 55 9.32 4.89 11.64
N GLU A 56 9.22 6.01 12.35
CA GLU A 56 8.00 6.83 12.36
C GLU A 56 7.66 7.38 10.96
N ARG A 57 8.67 7.89 10.24
CA ARG A 57 8.50 8.36 8.86
C ARG A 57 8.14 7.22 7.90
N ALA A 58 8.69 6.02 8.12
CA ALA A 58 8.31 4.83 7.34
C ALA A 58 6.85 4.42 7.58
N LEU A 59 6.34 4.61 8.79
CA LEU A 59 4.93 4.33 9.11
C LEU A 59 4.00 5.37 8.48
N ASP A 60 4.35 6.65 8.53
CA ASP A 60 3.61 7.73 7.86
C ASP A 60 3.56 7.51 6.35
N LEU A 61 4.73 7.23 5.74
CA LEU A 61 4.84 6.88 4.32
C LEU A 61 4.00 5.64 3.98
N GLY A 62 3.94 4.66 4.88
CA GLY A 62 3.06 3.52 4.71
C GLY A 62 1.58 3.91 4.58
N TRP A 63 1.10 4.85 5.40
CA TRP A 63 -0.27 5.35 5.30
C TRP A 63 -0.51 6.15 4.02
N GLU A 64 0.45 6.97 3.60
CA GLU A 64 0.40 7.72 2.33
C GLU A 64 0.29 6.77 1.12
N ILE A 65 1.15 5.75 1.05
CA ILE A 65 1.11 4.74 -0.02
C ILE A 65 -0.24 4.02 -0.04
N LEU A 66 -0.78 3.65 1.12
CA LEU A 66 -2.07 2.99 1.22
C LEU A 66 -3.21 3.90 0.72
N ALA A 67 -3.24 5.16 1.14
CA ALA A 67 -4.29 6.10 0.76
C ALA A 67 -4.27 6.48 -0.72
N ASP A 68 -3.10 6.51 -1.34
CA ASP A 68 -2.99 6.77 -2.76
C ASP A 68 -3.41 5.58 -3.63
N CYS A 69 -3.47 4.38 -3.06
CA CYS A 69 -3.75 3.14 -3.82
C CYS A 69 -5.13 2.55 -3.52
N PHE A 70 -5.67 2.78 -2.32
CA PHE A 70 -6.86 2.12 -1.80
C PHE A 70 -7.82 3.11 -1.15
N GLU A 71 -9.07 2.72 -1.03
CA GLU A 71 -10.00 3.30 -0.08
C GLU A 71 -9.73 2.74 1.33
N PRO A 72 -10.01 3.49 2.40
CA PRO A 72 -9.73 3.02 3.76
C PRO A 72 -10.32 1.63 4.07
N MET A 73 -11.57 1.41 3.65
CA MET A 73 -12.31 0.15 3.85
C MET A 73 -11.71 -1.04 3.07
N GLU A 74 -10.95 -0.79 2.00
CA GLU A 74 -10.34 -1.86 1.20
C GLU A 74 -9.12 -2.48 1.89
N THR A 75 -8.51 -1.79 2.85
CA THR A 75 -7.29 -2.24 3.54
C THR A 75 -7.55 -3.25 4.66
N GLY A 76 -8.81 -3.39 5.10
CA GLY A 76 -9.17 -4.22 6.25
C GLY A 76 -8.61 -3.72 7.58
N ILE A 77 -8.04 -2.52 7.64
CA ILE A 77 -7.54 -1.91 8.88
C ILE A 77 -8.74 -1.44 9.73
N HIS A 78 -8.65 -1.61 11.04
CA HIS A 78 -9.70 -1.22 11.98
C HIS A 78 -10.02 0.27 11.88
N THR A 79 -11.30 0.63 11.88
CA THR A 79 -11.79 2.01 11.68
C THR A 79 -11.13 3.01 12.63
N SER A 80 -10.92 2.66 13.90
CA SER A 80 -10.27 3.57 14.87
C SER A 80 -8.82 3.95 14.50
N LEU A 81 -8.13 3.13 13.72
CA LEU A 81 -6.80 3.47 13.19
C LEU A 81 -6.91 4.29 11.91
N ILE A 82 -7.87 3.96 11.04
CA ILE A 82 -8.17 4.74 9.84
C ILE A 82 -8.51 6.18 10.23
N GLU A 83 -9.44 6.39 11.15
CA GLU A 83 -9.85 7.72 11.61
C GLU A 83 -8.71 8.54 12.20
N LYS A 84 -7.67 7.88 12.73
CA LYS A 84 -6.55 8.53 13.40
C LYS A 84 -5.37 8.83 12.46
N PHE A 85 -5.16 7.99 11.44
CA PHE A 85 -3.92 8.00 10.67
C PHE A 85 -4.12 8.01 9.15
N TRP A 86 -5.33 7.77 8.65
CA TRP A 86 -5.59 7.85 7.22
C TRP A 86 -5.42 9.29 6.76
N PRO A 87 -4.49 9.57 5.82
CA PRO A 87 -4.26 10.93 5.37
C PRO A 87 -5.50 11.43 4.64
N GLU A 88 -5.86 12.69 4.89
CA GLU A 88 -6.89 13.35 4.09
C GLU A 88 -6.41 13.42 2.64
N PRO A 89 -7.32 13.30 1.65
CA PRO A 89 -6.94 13.41 0.25
C PRO A 89 -6.24 14.75 0.04
N HIS A 90 -4.94 14.71 -0.24
CA HIS A 90 -4.20 15.87 -0.68
C HIS A 90 -4.89 16.32 -1.98
N LYS A 91 -5.66 17.41 -1.88
CA LYS A 91 -6.10 18.16 -3.06
C LYS A 91 -4.87 18.82 -3.64
N ASP A 92 -4.06 18.05 -4.35
CA ASP A 92 -3.09 18.63 -5.27
C ASP A 92 -3.88 19.45 -6.30
N HIS A 93 -3.55 20.73 -6.35
CA HIS A 93 -4.26 21.79 -7.06
C HIS A 93 -3.55 22.16 -8.36
#